data_AF-A0A7T8K0S6-F1
#
_entry.id   AF-A0A7T8K0S6-F1
#
_cell.length_a   1.000
_cell.length_b   1.000
_cell.length_c   1.000
_cell.angle_alpha   90.00
_cell.angle_beta   90.00
_cell.angle_gamma   90.00
#
_symmetry.space_group_name_H-M   'P 1'
#
loop_
_entity.id
_entity.type
_entity.pdbx_description
1 polymer ?
#
loop_
_entity_poly.entity_id
_entity_poly.type
_entity_poly.pdbx_seq_one_letter_code
_entity_poly.pdbx_strand_id
1 'polypeptide(L)' 'MNTGMWNHPITAKQVQTLKDWGFIEIPVVEKLLMCNQRGPGAMAEPLTIVNALVQALLSP' A
#
# COMPACT_ATOMS: atom_id res chain seq x y z
N MET A 1 -7.17 3.61 -0.99
CA MET A 1 -8.53 3.10 -0.71
C MET A 1 -8.98 3.50 0.68
N ASN A 2 -10.27 3.41 1.02
CA ASN A 2 -10.69 3.72 2.40
C ASN A 2 -10.30 2.59 3.37
N THR A 3 -10.30 2.87 4.68
CA THR A 3 -9.93 1.90 5.73
C THR A 3 -10.79 0.64 5.73
N GLY A 4 -12.10 0.77 5.49
CA GLY A 4 -13.01 -0.37 5.44
C GLY A 4 -12.68 -1.33 4.28
N MET A 5 -12.32 -0.78 3.12
CA MET A 5 -11.86 -1.56 1.98
C MET A 5 -10.51 -2.20 2.26
N TRP A 6 -9.55 -1.46 2.83
CA TRP A 6 -8.21 -1.99 3.14
C TRP A 6 -8.28 -3.16 4.12
N ASN A 7 -9.12 -3.06 5.14
CA ASN A 7 -9.30 -4.08 6.16
C ASN A 7 -10.21 -5.24 5.71
N HIS A 8 -10.78 -5.19 4.51
CA HIS A 8 -11.66 -6.25 4.05
C HIS A 8 -10.84 -7.54 3.81
N PRO A 9 -11.31 -8.72 4.25
CA PRO A 9 -10.55 -9.98 4.12
C PRO A 9 -10.14 -10.32 2.68
N ILE A 10 -10.96 -9.94 1.69
CA ILE A 10 -10.62 -10.14 0.28
C ILE A 10 -9.39 -9.35 -0.15
N THR A 11 -9.22 -8.14 0.37
CA THR A 11 -8.11 -7.26 0.01
C THR A 11 -6.82 -7.83 0.58
N ALA A 12 -6.84 -8.32 1.82
CA ALA A 12 -5.70 -9.04 2.39
C ALA A 12 -5.29 -10.26 1.53
N LYS A 13 -6.27 -11.07 1.09
CA LYS A 13 -6.02 -12.21 0.21
C LYS A 13 -5.42 -11.80 -1.15
N GLN A 14 -5.96 -10.75 -1.77
CA GLN A 14 -5.49 -10.24 -3.06
C GLN A 14 -4.08 -9.66 -2.96
N VAL A 15 -3.79 -8.89 -1.91
CA VAL A 15 -2.44 -8.36 -1.64
C VAL A 15 -1.45 -9.51 -1.45
N GLN A 16 -1.83 -10.56 -0.72
CA GLN A 16 -0.97 -11.73 -0.56
C GLN A 16 -0.70 -12.44 -1.90
N THR A 17 -1.72 -12.63 -2.74
CA THR A 17 -1.53 -13.20 -4.09
C THR A 17 -0.50 -12.41 -4.90
N LEU A 18 -0.54 -11.07 -4.86
CA LEU A 18 0.45 -10.24 -5.57
C LEU A 18 1.87 -10.44 -5.00
N LYS A 19 2.01 -10.48 -3.68
CA LYS A 19 3.31 -10.75 -3.02
C LYS A 19 3.87 -12.11 -3.41
N ASP A 20 3.01 -13.13 -3.45
CA ASP A 20 3.39 -14.49 -3.85
C ASP A 20 3.88 -14.54 -5.32
N TRP A 21 3.43 -13.62 -6.18
CA TRP A 21 3.93 -13.47 -7.56
C TRP A 21 5.25 -12.69 -7.65
N GLY A 22 5.79 -12.20 -6.54
CA GLY A 22 7.01 -11.39 -6.50
C GLY A 22 6.77 -9.89 -6.61
N PHE A 23 5.54 -9.41 -6.43
CA PHE A 23 5.26 -7.98 -6.39
C PHE A 23 5.89 -7.33 -5.16
N ILE A 24 6.60 -6.21 -5.36
CA ILE A 24 7.15 -5.40 -4.28
C ILE A 24 6.06 -4.45 -3.79
N GLU A 25 5.50 -4.74 -2.61
CA GLU A 25 4.50 -3.88 -2.00
C GLU A 25 5.12 -2.61 -1.41
N ILE A 26 4.55 -1.45 -1.75
CA ILE A 26 4.74 -0.21 -0.99
C ILE A 26 3.55 -0.08 -0.04
N PRO A 27 3.77 -0.09 1.30
CA PRO A 27 2.68 -0.13 2.26
C PRO A 27 1.82 1.12 2.21
N VAL A 28 0.52 0.96 2.48
CA VAL A 28 -0.39 2.09 2.68
C VAL A 28 -0.03 2.87 3.93
N VAL A 29 -0.39 4.15 3.97
CA VAL A 29 -0.19 5.02 5.13
C VAL A 29 -1.51 5.31 5.84
N GLU A 30 -1.42 5.64 7.12
CA GLU A 30 -2.56 6.12 7.90
C GLU A 30 -2.73 7.62 7.73
N LYS A 31 -3.92 8.05 7.30
CA LYS A 31 -4.30 9.47 7.18
C LYS A 31 -5.77 9.67 7.57
N LEU A 32 -6.16 10.92 7.79
CA LEU A 32 -7.58 11.28 7.77
C LEU A 32 -8.07 11.13 6.34
N LEU A 33 -9.00 10.21 6.13
CA LEU A 33 -9.56 9.90 4.82
C LEU A 33 -10.79 10.77 4.55
N MET A 34 -11.19 10.85 3.27
CA MET A 34 -12.35 11.65 2.84
C MET A 34 -13.67 11.29 3.53
N CYS A 35 -13.79 10.08 4.09
CA CYS A 35 -14.93 9.65 4.90
C CYS A 35 -14.87 10.14 6.37
N ASN A 36 -13.98 11.07 6.69
CA ASN A 36 -13.72 11.58 8.04
C ASN A 36 -13.31 10.50 9.06
N GLN A 37 -12.75 9.39 8.57
CA GLN A 37 -12.15 8.35 9.39
C GLN A 37 -10.64 8.39 9.25
N ARG A 38 -9.93 8.28 10.37
CA ARG A 38 -8.49 8.06 10.37
C ARG A 38 -8.22 6.56 10.34
N GLY A 39 -7.37 6.12 9.42
CA GLY A 39 -6.97 4.71 9.33
C GLY A 39 -6.11 4.42 8.11
N PRO A 40 -5.62 3.18 7.98
CA PRO A 40 -4.79 2.75 6.87
C PRO A 40 -5.59 2.73 5.55
N GLY A 41 -4.89 2.89 4.44
CA GLY A 41 -5.46 2.79 3.09
C GLY A 41 -5.13 3.99 2.19
N ALA A 42 -4.57 5.06 2.75
CA ALA A 42 -4.05 6.15 1.94
C ALA A 42 -2.78 5.69 1.19
N MET A 43 -2.60 6.22 -0.02
CA MET A 43 -1.39 5.99 -0.80
C MET A 43 -0.19 6.65 -0.11
N ALA A 44 0.97 6.00 -0.18
CA ALA A 44 2.23 6.60 0.21
C ALA A 44 2.49 7.90 -0.57
N GLU A 45 3.29 8.80 0.00
CA GLU A 45 3.66 10.04 -0.70
C GLU A 45 4.42 9.74 -1.99
N PRO A 46 4.26 10.55 -3.05
CA PRO A 46 4.94 10.33 -4.33
C PRO A 46 6.45 10.14 -4.18
N LEU A 47 7.10 10.92 -3.31
CA LEU A 47 8.54 10.80 -3.08
C LEU A 47 8.92 9.48 -2.41
N THR A 48 8.09 8.96 -1.51
CA THR A 48 8.27 7.63 -0.91
C THR A 48 8.19 6.54 -1.97
N ILE A 49 7.24 6.66 -2.91
CA ILE A 49 7.08 5.72 -4.02
C ILE A 49 8.30 5.73 -4.94
N VAL A 50 8.78 6.92 -5.32
CA VAL A 50 9.98 7.07 -6.15
C VAL A 50 11.20 6.47 -5.46
N ASN A 51 11.40 6.73 -4.17
CA ASN A 51 12.52 6.19 -3.41
C ASN A 51 12.48 4.65 -3.34
N ALA A 52 11.30 4.06 -3.11
CA ALA A 52 11.14 2.61 -3.10
C ALA A 52 11.45 1.99 -4.47
N LEU A 53 11.01 2.63 -5.56
CA LEU A 53 11.31 2.20 -6.92
C LEU A 53 12.82 2.26 -7.22
N VAL A 54 13.48 3.37 -6.87
CA VAL A 54 14.92 3.53 -7.06
C VAL A 54 15.69 2.46 -6.27
N GLN A 55 15.30 2.19 -5.03
CA GLN A 55 15.92 1.12 -4.22
C GLN A 55 15.75 -0.25 -4.86
N ALA A 56 14.55 -0.57 -5.37
CA ALA A 56 14.28 -1.84 -6.03
C ALA A 56 15.10 -2.03 -7.32
N LEU A 57 15.33 -0.96 -8.09
CA LEU A 57 16.13 -1.00 -9.32
C LEU A 57 17.65 -1.08 -9.08
N LEU A 58 18.11 -0.58 -7.93
CA LEU A 58 19.54 -0.55 -7.57
C LEU A 58 19.98 -1.72 -6.70
N SER A 59 19.04 -2.54 -6.23
CA SER A 59 19.33 -3.77 -5.48
C SER A 59 19.68 -4.88 -6.48
N PRO A 60 20.86 -5.54 -6.36
CA PRO A 60 21.30 -6.59 -7.27
C PRO A 60 20.47 -7.88 -7.19
#